data_AF-A0A0R1DXW7-F1
#
_entry.id   AF-A0A0R1DXW7-F1
#
_cell.length_a   1.000
_cell.length_b   1.000
_cell.length_c   1.000
_cell.angle_alpha   90.00
_cell.angle_beta   90.00
_cell.angle_gamma   90.00
#
_symmetry.space_group_name_H-M   'P 1'
#
loop_
_entity.id
_entity.type
_entity.pdbx_description
1 polymer ?
#
loop_
_entity_poly.entity_id
_entity_poly.type
_entity_poly.pdbx_seq_one_letter_code
_entity_poly.pdbx_strand_id
1 'polypeptide(L)'
;MCGCRPLIIKIGLLLTIILIIAVNIMEVIIYGVNSTVEEHQVAKNINIVACFIALLGLSFGVYGTVMNIIFIIRVLMFIMIIFCLYKIVMWIVCKNLSPDLAADVINVWFQLNTCLSIIGSIMTVIFCMYLHEQTREFRLGY
;
A
#
# COMPACT_ATOMS: atom_id res chain seq x y z
N MET A 1 -24.27 17.26 16.97
CA MET A 1 -23.45 16.75 15.84
C MET A 1 -22.38 15.82 16.39
N CYS A 2 -22.76 14.63 16.88
CA CYS A 2 -21.85 13.68 17.55
C CYS A 2 -21.78 12.34 16.81
N GLY A 3 -21.74 12.40 15.48
CA GLY A 3 -21.78 11.22 14.61
C GLY A 3 -20.46 11.03 13.86
N CYS A 4 -19.92 9.82 13.96
CA CYS A 4 -19.15 9.17 12.89
C CYS A 4 -17.66 9.48 12.69
N ARG A 5 -16.91 9.95 13.70
CA ARG A 5 -15.43 9.94 13.63
C ARG A 5 -14.85 8.54 13.25
N PRO A 6 -15.30 7.41 13.83
CA PRO A 6 -14.92 6.06 13.37
C PRO A 6 -15.23 5.78 11.91
N LEU A 7 -16.42 6.19 11.47
CA LEU A 7 -16.96 5.84 10.17
C LEU A 7 -16.23 6.61 9.06
N ILE A 8 -15.84 7.86 9.32
CA ILE A 8 -15.02 8.67 8.43
C ILE A 8 -13.63 8.04 8.23
N ILE A 9 -12.97 7.58 9.31
CA ILE A 9 -11.66 6.93 9.21
C ILE A 9 -11.78 5.61 8.42
N LYS A 10 -12.81 4.82 8.68
CA LYS A 10 -13.08 3.57 7.97
C LYS A 10 -13.31 3.78 6.48
N ILE A 11 -14.20 4.71 6.10
CA ILE A 11 -14.47 5.04 4.69
C ILE A 11 -13.20 5.60 4.02
N GLY A 12 -12.49 6.49 4.71
CA GLY A 12 -11.23 7.05 4.22
C GLY A 12 -10.20 5.96 3.91
N LEU A 13 -9.99 5.02 4.85
CA LEU A 13 -9.07 3.89 4.65
C LEU A 13 -9.50 3.01 3.47
N LEU A 14 -10.79 2.69 3.34
CA LEU A 14 -11.30 1.90 2.21
C LEU A 14 -11.06 2.59 0.87
N LEU A 15 -11.34 3.89 0.78
CA LEU A 15 -11.08 4.67 -0.43
C LEU A 15 -9.59 4.68 -0.78
N THR A 16 -8.72 4.86 0.21
CA THR A 16 -7.27 4.81 0.01
C THR A 16 -6.81 3.43 -0.46
N ILE A 17 -7.32 2.33 0.13
CA ILE A 17 -7.00 0.97 -0.30
C ILE A 17 -7.41 0.74 -1.76
N ILE A 18 -8.61 1.17 -2.16
CA ILE A 18 -9.10 1.02 -3.54
C ILE A 18 -8.21 1.80 -4.53
N LEU A 19 -7.81 3.03 -4.18
CA LEU A 19 -6.90 3.82 -5.01
C LEU A 19 -5.53 3.16 -5.14
N ILE A 20 -4.97 2.63 -4.04
CA ILE A 20 -3.70 1.90 -4.06
C ILE A 20 -3.80 0.65 -4.95
N ILE A 21 -4.90 -0.10 -4.88
CA ILE A 21 -5.14 -1.27 -5.76
C ILE A 21 -5.14 -0.83 -7.23
N ALA A 22 -5.91 0.21 -7.57
CA ALA A 22 -6.00 0.70 -8.95
C ALA A 22 -4.63 1.12 -9.49
N VAL A 23 -3.84 1.86 -8.70
CA VAL A 23 -2.52 2.31 -9.10
C VAL A 23 -1.52 1.14 -9.19
N ASN A 24 -1.57 0.17 -8.28
CA ASN A 24 -0.75 -1.06 -8.37
C ASN A 24 -1.06 -1.85 -9.64
N ILE A 25 -2.34 -1.99 -10.02
CA ILE A 25 -2.73 -2.68 -11.25
C ILE A 25 -2.18 -1.93 -12.48
N MET A 26 -2.34 -0.60 -12.52
CA MET A 26 -1.80 0.20 -13.63
C MET A 26 -0.27 0.08 -13.74
N GLU A 27 0.42 0.07 -12.61
CA GLU A 27 1.86 -0.13 -12.56
C GLU A 27 2.27 -1.51 -13.12
N VAL A 28 1.56 -2.58 -12.74
CA VAL A 28 1.78 -3.93 -13.25
C VAL A 28 1.51 -4.02 -14.76
N ILE A 29 0.47 -3.36 -15.28
CA ILE A 29 0.17 -3.36 -16.72
C ILE A 29 1.29 -2.66 -17.50
N ILE A 30 1.75 -1.50 -17.04
CA ILE A 30 2.77 -0.71 -17.74
C ILE A 30 4.12 -1.43 -17.74
N TYR A 31 4.54 -2.00 -16.61
CA TYR A 31 5.83 -2.69 -16.53
C TYR A 31 5.79 -4.14 -17.01
N GLY A 32 4.64 -4.82 -16.92
CA GLY A 32 4.49 -6.23 -17.28
C GLY A 32 4.09 -6.47 -18.73
N VAL A 33 3.15 -5.69 -19.28
CA VAL A 33 2.57 -5.94 -20.62
C VAL A 33 3.24 -5.10 -21.70
N ASN A 34 3.64 -3.87 -21.39
CA ASN A 34 4.17 -2.92 -22.37
C ASN A 34 5.70 -2.83 -22.39
N SER A 35 6.42 -3.68 -21.64
CA SER A 35 7.88 -3.59 -21.61
C SER A 35 8.51 -4.29 -22.83
N THR A 36 9.07 -3.47 -23.73
CA THR A 36 9.70 -3.90 -24.99
C THR A 36 11.23 -3.94 -24.93
N VAL A 37 11.85 -3.71 -23.76
CA VAL A 37 13.30 -3.50 -23.62
C VAL A 37 13.93 -4.53 -22.68
N GLU A 38 14.84 -5.34 -23.23
CA GLU A 38 15.44 -6.54 -22.61
C GLU A 38 16.46 -6.25 -21.49
N GLU A 39 17.07 -5.06 -21.43
CA GLU A 39 18.30 -4.87 -20.65
C GLU A 39 18.12 -4.88 -19.11
N HIS A 40 16.90 -4.80 -18.57
CA HIS A 40 16.68 -4.68 -17.12
C HIS A 40 15.48 -5.48 -16.57
N GLN A 41 15.29 -6.71 -17.05
CA GLN A 41 14.19 -7.60 -16.60
C GLN A 41 14.15 -7.88 -15.09
N VAL A 42 15.30 -7.95 -14.41
CA VAL A 42 15.34 -8.37 -13.00
C VAL A 42 14.65 -7.36 -12.07
N ALA A 43 14.97 -6.07 -12.19
CA ALA A 43 14.36 -5.02 -11.36
C ALA A 43 12.84 -4.90 -11.61
N LYS A 44 12.42 -5.04 -12.88
CA LYS A 44 11.01 -5.05 -13.29
C LYS A 44 10.26 -6.23 -12.70
N ASN A 45 10.83 -7.43 -12.80
CA ASN A 45 10.23 -8.65 -12.25
C ASN A 45 10.09 -8.59 -10.72
N ILE A 46 11.11 -8.09 -10.01
CA ILE A 46 11.04 -7.91 -8.55
C ILE A 46 9.92 -6.92 -8.19
N ASN A 47 9.76 -5.84 -8.96
CA ASN A 47 8.67 -4.87 -8.73
C ASN A 47 7.29 -5.47 -8.98
N ILE A 48 7.12 -6.28 -10.03
CA ILE A 48 5.85 -6.97 -10.29
C ILE A 48 5.52 -7.94 -9.16
N VAL A 49 6.49 -8.72 -8.68
CA VAL A 49 6.29 -9.66 -7.56
C VAL A 49 5.92 -8.90 -6.28
N ALA A 50 6.61 -7.80 -5.97
CA ALA A 50 6.29 -6.96 -4.82
C ALA A 50 4.88 -6.37 -4.91
N CYS A 51 4.49 -5.84 -6.09
CA CYS A 51 3.13 -5.34 -6.33
C CYS A 51 2.07 -6.44 -6.18
N PHE A 52 2.35 -7.67 -6.61
CA PHE A 52 1.43 -8.80 -6.45
C PHE A 52 1.22 -9.16 -4.97
N ILE A 53 2.29 -9.22 -4.18
CA ILE A 53 2.22 -9.45 -2.73
C ILE A 53 1.42 -8.33 -2.06
N ALA A 54 1.65 -7.07 -2.45
CA ALA A 54 0.89 -5.93 -1.95
C ALA A 54 -0.60 -6.02 -2.31
N LEU A 55 -0.97 -6.43 -3.52
CA LEU A 55 -2.37 -6.63 -3.93
C LEU A 55 -3.08 -7.70 -3.11
N LEU A 56 -2.41 -8.82 -2.80
CA LEU A 56 -2.96 -9.82 -1.89
C LEU A 56 -3.20 -9.23 -0.50
N GLY A 57 -2.20 -8.51 0.04
CA GLY A 57 -2.31 -7.82 1.33
C GLY A 57 -3.46 -6.82 1.38
N LEU A 58 -3.60 -5.98 0.34
CA LEU A 58 -4.67 -4.99 0.21
C LEU A 58 -6.05 -5.64 0.13
N SER A 59 -6.17 -6.79 -0.55
CA SER A 59 -7.41 -7.56 -0.63
C SER A 59 -7.85 -8.06 0.75
N PHE A 60 -6.92 -8.63 1.52
CA PHE A 60 -7.18 -8.96 2.93
C PHE A 60 -7.45 -7.71 3.77
N GLY A 61 -6.82 -6.58 3.44
CA GLY A 61 -7.05 -5.29 4.07
C GLY A 61 -8.48 -4.78 3.91
N VAL A 62 -9.09 -4.91 2.73
CA VAL A 62 -10.51 -4.59 2.52
C VAL A 62 -11.38 -5.44 3.45
N TYR A 63 -11.16 -6.75 3.48
CA TYR A 63 -11.91 -7.67 4.35
C TYR A 63 -11.73 -7.32 5.83
N GLY A 64 -10.50 -7.09 6.28
CA GLY A 64 -10.17 -6.71 7.65
C GLY A 64 -10.81 -5.39 8.06
N THR A 65 -10.85 -4.39 7.17
CA THR A 65 -11.48 -3.09 7.43
C THR A 65 -13.00 -3.21 7.49
N VAL A 66 -13.61 -4.03 6.63
CA VAL A 66 -15.08 -4.26 6.66
C VAL A 66 -15.49 -4.98 7.95
N MET A 67 -14.80 -6.07 8.30
CA MET A 67 -15.11 -6.90 9.47
C MET A 67 -14.52 -6.38 10.79
N ASN A 68 -13.76 -5.28 10.77
CA ASN A 68 -13.06 -4.68 11.92
C ASN A 68 -12.13 -5.68 12.66
N ILE A 69 -11.49 -6.61 11.93
CA ILE A 69 -10.62 -7.63 12.53
C ILE A 69 -9.21 -7.04 12.75
N ILE A 70 -8.90 -6.67 13.99
CA ILE A 70 -7.63 -6.02 14.38
C ILE A 70 -6.40 -6.79 13.94
N PHE A 71 -6.43 -8.13 14.04
CA PHE A 71 -5.31 -8.97 13.62
C PHE A 71 -4.97 -8.76 12.13
N ILE A 72 -5.98 -8.74 11.25
CA ILE A 72 -5.81 -8.54 9.81
C ILE A 72 -5.32 -7.12 9.51
N ILE A 73 -5.85 -6.11 10.21
CA ILE A 73 -5.40 -4.72 10.07
C ILE A 73 -3.94 -4.54 10.50
N ARG A 74 -3.49 -5.21 11.57
CA ARG A 74 -2.08 -5.20 11.99
C ARG A 74 -1.18 -5.84 10.94
N VAL A 75 -1.61 -6.97 10.35
CA VAL A 75 -0.88 -7.61 9.25
C VAL A 75 -0.81 -6.68 8.03
N LEU A 76 -1.92 -6.03 7.65
CA LEU A 76 -1.95 -5.03 6.58
C LEU A 76 -0.96 -3.89 6.84
N MET A 77 -0.91 -3.38 8.07
CA MET A 77 0.02 -2.32 8.46
C MET A 77 1.48 -2.72 8.21
N PHE A 78 1.88 -3.93 8.62
CA PHE A 78 3.23 -4.43 8.36
C PHE A 78 3.51 -4.60 6.87
N ILE A 79 2.57 -5.16 6.11
CA ILE A 79 2.71 -5.32 4.65
C ILE A 79 2.90 -3.95 3.98
N MET A 80 2.09 -2.95 4.33
CA MET A 80 2.18 -1.61 3.77
C MET A 80 3.52 -0.93 4.10
N ILE A 81 4.01 -1.06 5.34
CA ILE A 81 5.31 -0.48 5.73
C ILE A 81 6.45 -1.15 4.96
N ILE A 82 6.46 -2.48 4.88
CA ILE A 82 7.50 -3.23 4.14
C ILE A 82 7.46 -2.85 2.65
N PHE A 83 6.27 -2.74 2.07
CA PHE A 83 6.09 -2.34 0.67
C PHE A 83 6.58 -0.91 0.40
N CYS A 84 6.29 0.04 1.31
CA CYS A 84 6.82 1.40 1.24
C CYS A 84 8.35 1.43 1.29
N LEU A 85 8.95 0.71 2.25
CA LEU A 85 10.41 0.62 2.39
C LEU A 85 11.04 0.03 1.12
N TYR A 86 10.44 -1.04 0.58
CA TYR A 86 10.86 -1.63 -0.67
C TYR A 86 10.83 -0.63 -1.84
N LYS A 87 9.74 0.12 -2.02
CA LYS A 87 9.63 1.14 -3.09
C LYS A 87 10.69 2.23 -2.96
N ILE A 88 10.96 2.70 -1.74
CA ILE A 88 12.01 3.70 -1.49
C ILE A 88 13.40 3.13 -1.82
N VAL A 89 13.69 1.89 -1.40
CA VAL A 89 14.97 1.24 -1.70
C VAL A 89 15.13 1.05 -3.21
N MET A 90 14.10 0.57 -3.90
CA MET A 90 14.10 0.46 -5.36
C MET A 90 14.35 1.81 -6.02
N TRP A 91 13.74 2.89 -5.51
CA TRP A 91 13.99 4.21 -6.05
C TRP A 91 15.47 4.59 -5.96
N ILE A 92 16.08 4.43 -4.77
CA ILE A 92 17.48 4.77 -4.53
C ILE A 92 18.41 3.92 -5.41
N VAL A 93 18.17 2.61 -5.47
CA VAL A 93 19.01 1.67 -6.25
C VAL A 93 18.89 1.98 -7.74
N CYS A 94 17.68 2.10 -8.28
CA CYS A 94 17.48 2.33 -9.71
C CYS A 94 18.00 3.70 -10.17
N LYS A 95 17.91 4.74 -9.33
CA LYS A 95 18.49 6.05 -9.63
C LYS A 95 20.02 6.02 -9.73
N ASN A 96 20.67 5.12 -8.97
CA ASN A 96 22.13 5.02 -8.92
C ASN A 96 22.74 4.02 -9.92
N LEU A 97 21.93 3.12 -10.50
CA LEU A 97 22.44 2.01 -11.32
C LEU A 97 22.56 2.39 -12.81
N SER A 98 21.51 2.95 -13.43
CA SER A 98 21.55 3.42 -14.82
C SER A 98 20.52 4.53 -15.09
N PRO A 99 20.79 5.46 -16.02
CA PRO A 99 19.88 6.53 -16.38
C PRO A 99 18.55 6.03 -16.98
N ASP A 100 18.54 4.89 -17.69
CA ASP A 100 17.33 4.29 -18.24
C ASP A 100 16.43 3.67 -17.14
N LEU A 101 17.03 3.08 -16.10
CA LEU A 101 16.28 2.60 -14.93
C LEU A 101 15.74 3.75 -14.07
N ALA A 102 16.46 4.88 -14.06
CA ALA A 102 15.98 6.09 -13.43
C ALA A 102 14.73 6.64 -14.13
N ALA A 103 14.60 6.50 -15.45
CA ALA A 103 13.40 6.93 -16.20
C ALA A 103 12.15 6.13 -15.81
N ASP A 104 12.28 4.81 -15.63
CA ASP A 104 11.20 3.96 -15.13
C ASP A 104 10.78 4.36 -13.71
N VAL A 105 11.73 4.68 -12.82
CA VAL A 105 11.41 5.07 -11.44
C VAL A 105 10.91 6.53 -11.32
N ILE A 106 11.23 7.39 -12.29
CA ILE A 106 10.69 8.75 -12.41
C ILE A 106 9.27 8.73 -13.00
N ASN A 107 8.81 7.59 -13.53
CA ASN A 107 7.46 7.44 -14.05
C ASN A 107 6.43 7.80 -12.97
N VAL A 108 5.44 8.61 -13.38
CA VAL A 108 4.36 9.12 -12.54
C VAL A 108 3.64 8.00 -11.80
N TRP A 109 3.49 6.82 -12.40
CA TRP A 109 2.83 5.67 -11.76
C TRP A 109 3.61 5.12 -10.57
N PHE A 110 4.94 5.03 -10.67
CA PHE A 110 5.78 4.56 -9.57
C PHE A 110 5.77 5.56 -8.40
N GLN A 111 5.88 6.86 -8.70
CA GLN A 111 5.83 7.92 -7.70
C GLN A 111 4.46 8.00 -7.01
N LEU A 112 3.38 7.91 -7.80
CA LEU A 112 2.02 7.93 -7.29
C LEU A 112 1.74 6.72 -6.40
N ASN A 113 2.18 5.51 -6.79
CA ASN A 113 2.03 4.32 -5.97
C ASN A 113 2.80 4.45 -4.66
N THR A 114 4.04 4.95 -4.71
CA THR A 114 4.85 5.17 -3.52
C THR A 114 4.19 6.16 -2.57
N CYS A 115 3.69 7.29 -3.08
CA CYS A 115 2.99 8.30 -2.29
C CYS A 115 1.70 7.75 -1.65
N LEU A 116 0.86 7.09 -2.46
CA LEU A 116 -0.38 6.49 -1.97
C LEU A 116 -0.11 5.38 -0.96
N SER A 117 0.95 4.60 -1.12
CA SER A 117 1.33 3.56 -0.16
C SER A 117 1.75 4.15 1.18
N ILE A 118 2.47 5.27 1.18
CA ILE A 118 2.82 6.01 2.41
C ILE A 118 1.54 6.51 3.09
N ILE A 119 0.64 7.16 2.35
CA ILE A 119 -0.65 7.65 2.88
C ILE A 119 -1.48 6.48 3.43
N GLY A 120 -1.56 5.38 2.70
CA GLY A 120 -2.26 4.16 3.12
C GLY A 120 -1.68 3.56 4.39
N SER A 121 -0.36 3.56 4.55
CA SER A 121 0.30 3.08 5.77
C SER A 121 -0.09 3.93 6.98
N ILE A 122 -0.07 5.27 6.85
CA ILE A 122 -0.46 6.20 7.91
C ILE A 122 -1.94 6.00 8.29
N MET A 123 -2.83 5.93 7.30
CA MET A 123 -4.25 5.70 7.51
C MET A 123 -4.52 4.35 8.18
N THR A 124 -3.77 3.31 7.82
CA THR A 124 -3.88 1.98 8.44
C THR A 124 -3.43 2.02 9.90
N VAL A 125 -2.34 2.72 10.22
CA VAL A 125 -1.87 2.91 11.61
C VAL A 125 -2.93 3.64 12.44
N ILE A 126 -3.48 4.74 11.93
CA ILE A 126 -4.52 5.52 12.62
C ILE A 126 -5.75 4.65 12.89
N PHE A 127 -6.21 3.89 11.90
CA PHE A 127 -7.35 2.99 12.06
C PHE A 127 -7.05 1.84 13.04
N CYS A 128 -5.83 1.29 13.02
CA CYS A 128 -5.41 0.27 13.95
C CYS A 128 -5.37 0.77 15.40
N MET A 129 -4.83 1.99 15.62
CA MET A 129 -4.82 2.63 16.94
C MET A 129 -6.24 2.83 17.45
N TYR A 130 -7.14 3.29 16.58
CA TYR A 130 -8.55 3.48 16.91
C TYR A 130 -9.25 2.18 17.32
N LEU A 131 -9.11 1.10 16.54
CA LEU A 131 -9.71 -0.19 16.88
C LEU A 131 -9.13 -0.77 18.19
N HIS A 132 -7.84 -0.54 18.45
CA HIS A 132 -7.21 -0.96 19.69
C HIS A 132 -7.77 -0.24 20.91
N GLU A 133 -8.01 1.08 20.80
CA GLU A 133 -8.64 1.88 21.84
C GLU A 133 -10.07 1.41 22.13
N GLN A 134 -10.89 1.21 21.10
CA GLN A 134 -12.24 0.65 21.27
C GLN A 134 -12.23 -0.71 21.99
N THR A 135 -11.32 -1.61 21.57
CA THR A 135 -11.24 -2.95 22.20
C THR A 135 -10.79 -2.86 23.66
N ARG A 136 -9.98 -1.85 24.01
CA ARG A 136 -9.56 -1.59 25.38
C ARG A 136 -10.71 -1.05 26.23
N GLU A 137 -11.49 -0.10 25.71
CA GLU A 137 -12.70 0.42 26.37
C GLU A 137 -13.71 -0.70 26.66
N PHE A 138 -14.00 -1.54 25.65
CA PHE A 138 -14.88 -2.70 25.81
C PHE A 138 -14.40 -3.70 26.87
N ARG A 139 -13.08 -3.93 26.99
CA ARG A 139 -12.52 -4.82 28.03
C ARG A 139 -12.52 -4.20 29.42
N LEU A 140 -12.49 -2.88 29.52
CA LEU A 140 -12.52 -2.14 30.79
C LEU A 140 -13.95 -1.89 31.28
N GLY A 141 -14.97 -2.18 30.47
CA GLY A 141 -16.38 -2.10 30.85
C GLY A 141 -16.94 -0.68 30.95
N TYR A 142 -16.30 0.28 30.28
CA TYR A 142 -16.78 1.66 30.13
C TYR A 142 -17.81 1.78 28.99
#